data_AF-A0A520H9W9-F1
#
_entry.id   AF-A0A520H9W9-F1
#
_cell.length_a   1.000
_cell.length_b   1.000
_cell.length_c   1.000
_cell.angle_alpha   90.00
_cell.angle_beta   90.00
_cell.angle_gamma   90.00
#
_symmetry.space_group_name_H-M   'P 1'
#
loop_
_entity.id
_entity.type
_entity.pdbx_description
1 polymer ?
#
loop_
_entity_poly.entity_id
_entity_poly.type
_entity_poly.pdbx_seq_one_letter_code
_entity_poly.pdbx_strand_id
1 'polypeptide(L)'
;GIKLDWKSPPREAAAVPWKIALSQLAPMTFVVAALAVGIAMIDASALVWLAPVGLPLLLAIPLTVLTSQIALGTALRERGFLLIPEESRSPAVLRRAWMHAVRLARPVLAVA
;
A
#
# COMPACT_ATOMS: atom_id res chain seq x y z
N GLY A 1 33.81 -2.31 -14.55
CA GLY A 1 32.45 -2.75 -14.16
C GLY A 1 31.83 -1.71 -13.25
N ILE A 2 30.53 -1.48 -13.36
CA ILE A 2 29.80 -0.51 -12.52
C ILE A 2 29.74 -1.08 -11.10
N LYS A 3 30.24 -0.33 -10.11
CA LYS A 3 30.09 -0.68 -8.70
C LYS A 3 28.62 -0.47 -8.30
N LEU A 4 27.93 -1.55 -7.99
CA LEU A 4 26.61 -1.52 -7.36
C LEU A 4 26.81 -1.32 -5.86
N ASP A 5 26.49 -0.13 -5.37
CA ASP A 5 26.37 0.14 -3.94
C ASP A 5 24.92 -0.13 -3.51
N TRP A 6 24.69 -1.23 -2.80
CA TRP A 6 23.35 -1.58 -2.34
C TRP A 6 23.10 -0.98 -0.96
N LYS A 7 22.30 0.09 -0.93
CA LYS A 7 21.78 0.66 0.31
C LYS A 7 20.43 0.04 0.62
N SER A 8 20.29 -0.54 1.81
CA SER A 8 19.00 -1.09 2.27
C SER A 8 17.94 0.02 2.27
N PRO A 9 16.79 -0.18 1.60
CA PRO A 9 15.68 0.76 1.66
C PRO A 9 15.18 0.95 3.10
N PRO A 10 14.56 2.09 3.43
CA PRO A 10 13.87 2.28 4.70
C PRO A 10 12.84 1.16 4.94
N ARG A 11 12.84 0.56 6.13
CA ARG A 11 11.95 -0.56 6.49
C ARG A 11 10.69 -0.14 7.22
N GLU A 12 10.61 1.12 7.65
CA GLU A 12 9.44 1.66 8.33
C GLU A 12 8.48 2.27 7.31
N ALA A 13 7.18 1.99 7.49
CA ALA A 13 6.14 2.63 6.71
C ALA A 13 6.11 4.12 7.08
N ALA A 14 6.42 4.98 6.11
CA ALA A 14 6.30 6.43 6.26
C ALA A 14 5.11 6.92 5.43
N ALA A 15 4.21 7.67 6.06
CA ALA A 15 3.11 8.32 5.35
C ALA A 15 3.68 9.32 4.33
N VAL A 16 3.09 9.37 3.14
CA VAL A 16 3.50 10.33 2.10
C VAL A 16 2.99 11.72 2.50
N PRO A 17 3.87 12.71 2.72
CA PRO A 17 3.43 14.05 3.05
C PRO A 17 2.89 14.76 1.81
N TRP A 18 1.90 15.64 2.02
CA TRP A 18 1.26 16.42 0.95
C TRP A 18 2.25 17.13 0.04
N LYS A 19 3.29 17.74 0.60
CA LYS A 19 4.32 18.43 -0.18
C LYS A 19 5.00 17.52 -1.20
N ILE A 20 5.31 16.29 -0.82
CA ILE A 20 5.99 15.32 -1.68
C ILE A 20 5.03 14.79 -2.75
N ALA A 21 3.80 14.44 -2.37
CA ALA A 21 2.77 14.03 -3.34
C ALA A 21 2.52 15.14 -4.37
N LEU A 22 2.39 16.39 -3.91
CA LEU A 22 2.17 17.54 -4.79
C LEU A 22 3.36 17.76 -5.72
N SER A 23 4.60 17.78 -5.22
CA SER A 23 5.77 18.04 -6.05
C SER A 23 6.02 16.97 -7.12
N GLN A 24 5.69 15.71 -6.82
CA GLN A 24 5.92 14.60 -7.76
C GLN A 24 4.77 14.36 -8.72
N LEU A 25 3.52 14.56 -8.29
CA LEU A 25 2.33 14.21 -9.08
C LEU A 25 1.68 15.41 -9.79
N ALA A 26 1.89 16.64 -9.30
CA ALA A 26 1.27 17.83 -9.91
C ALA A 26 1.54 18.00 -11.41
N PRO A 27 2.76 17.72 -11.96
CA PRO A 27 2.98 17.85 -13.40
C PRO A 27 2.03 16.97 -14.23
N MET A 28 1.88 15.70 -13.85
CA MET A 28 0.96 14.77 -14.52
C MET A 28 -0.50 15.19 -14.30
N THR A 29 -0.89 15.46 -13.05
CA THR A 29 -2.27 15.85 -12.72
C THR A 29 -2.67 17.12 -13.47
N PHE A 30 -1.76 18.09 -13.64
CA PHE A 30 -2.01 19.30 -14.42
C PHE A 30 -2.25 19.01 -15.91
N VAL A 31 -1.44 18.16 -16.53
CA VAL A 31 -1.63 17.76 -17.93
C VAL A 31 -2.99 17.07 -18.11
N VAL A 32 -3.35 16.17 -17.20
CA VAL A 32 -4.65 15.47 -17.23
C VAL A 32 -5.80 16.47 -17.05
N ALA A 33 -5.67 17.43 -16.14
CA ALA A 33 -6.68 18.48 -15.93
C ALA A 33 -6.85 19.36 -17.17
N ALA A 34 -5.75 19.81 -17.79
CA ALA A 34 -5.78 20.60 -19.01
C ALA A 34 -6.46 19.83 -20.16
N LEU A 35 -6.14 18.54 -20.31
CA LEU A 35 -6.79 17.68 -21.29
C LEU A 35 -8.28 17.51 -21.02
N ALA A 36 -8.67 17.28 -19.76
CA ALA A 36 -10.07 17.16 -19.36
C ALA A 36 -10.86 18.44 -19.68
N VAL A 37 -10.29 19.62 -19.42
CA VAL A 37 -10.89 20.90 -19.80
C VAL A 37 -11.03 21.01 -21.33
N GLY A 38 -9.98 20.67 -22.09
CA GLY A 38 -10.03 20.67 -23.56
C GLY A 38 -11.12 19.77 -24.13
N ILE A 39 -11.28 18.56 -23.56
CA ILE A 39 -12.34 17.63 -23.95
C ILE A 39 -13.71 18.18 -23.59
N ALA A 40 -13.87 18.75 -22.39
CA ALA A 40 -15.14 19.34 -21.94
C ALA A 40 -15.64 20.47 -22.86
N MET A 41 -14.72 21.23 -23.46
CA MET A 41 -15.04 22.29 -24.42
C MET A 41 -15.53 21.76 -25.77
N ILE A 42 -15.19 20.52 -26.14
CA ILE A 42 -15.57 19.89 -27.40
C ILE A 42 -16.83 19.03 -27.21
N ASP A 43 -16.80 18.12 -26.25
CA ASP A 43 -17.90 17.23 -25.89
C ASP A 43 -17.77 16.80 -24.42
N ALA A 44 -18.57 17.42 -23.56
CA ALA A 44 -18.59 17.10 -22.14
C ALA A 44 -19.08 15.67 -21.85
N SER A 45 -19.87 15.05 -22.74
CA SER A 45 -20.36 13.68 -22.53
C SER A 45 -19.23 12.64 -22.62
N ALA A 46 -18.18 12.95 -23.37
CA ALA A 46 -16.97 12.12 -23.46
C ALA A 46 -16.25 11.95 -22.11
N LEU A 47 -16.38 12.92 -21.19
CA LEU A 47 -15.78 12.82 -19.85
C LEU A 47 -16.33 11.64 -19.04
N VAL A 48 -17.60 11.29 -19.22
CA VAL A 48 -18.21 10.15 -18.52
C VAL A 48 -17.52 8.85 -18.93
N TRP A 49 -17.23 8.71 -20.22
CA TRP A 49 -16.53 7.55 -20.76
C TRP A 49 -15.06 7.49 -20.34
N LEU A 50 -14.43 8.65 -20.12
CA LEU A 50 -13.05 8.74 -19.67
C LEU A 50 -12.91 8.67 -18.15
N ALA A 51 -14.00 8.85 -17.38
CA ALA A 51 -13.97 8.90 -15.92
C ALA A 51 -13.24 7.72 -15.25
N PRO A 52 -13.38 6.44 -15.69
CA PRO A 52 -12.69 5.32 -15.06
C PRO A 52 -11.16 5.44 -15.06
N VAL A 53 -10.59 6.19 -16.01
CA VAL A 53 -9.15 6.42 -16.14
C VAL A 53 -8.77 7.83 -15.70
N GLY A 54 -9.51 8.84 -16.13
CA GLY A 54 -9.22 10.24 -15.86
C GLY A 54 -9.44 10.65 -14.40
N LEU A 55 -10.51 10.17 -13.77
CA LEU A 55 -10.83 10.56 -12.39
C LEU A 55 -9.76 10.10 -11.39
N PRO A 56 -9.26 8.84 -11.42
CA PRO A 56 -8.13 8.44 -10.57
C PRO A 56 -6.88 9.28 -10.78
N LEU A 57 -6.57 9.67 -12.03
CA LEU A 57 -5.39 10.49 -12.35
C LEU A 57 -5.53 11.93 -11.84
N LEU A 58 -6.74 12.50 -11.92
CA LEU A 58 -7.05 13.80 -11.33
C LEU A 58 -6.96 13.76 -9.80
N LEU A 59 -7.35 12.63 -9.19
CA LEU A 59 -7.32 12.41 -7.75
C LEU A 59 -6.00 11.76 -7.26
N ALA A 60 -4.97 11.66 -8.09
CA ALA A 60 -3.74 10.94 -7.76
C ALA A 60 -3.07 11.47 -6.48
N ILE A 61 -3.05 12.79 -6.30
CA ILE A 61 -2.46 13.46 -5.12
C ILE A 61 -3.18 13.05 -3.84
N PRO A 62 -4.50 13.32 -3.66
CA PRO A 62 -5.18 12.95 -2.42
C PRO A 62 -5.23 11.43 -2.21
N LEU A 63 -5.40 10.63 -3.27
CA LEU A 63 -5.39 9.18 -3.14
C LEU A 63 -4.05 8.67 -2.60
N THR A 64 -2.93 9.16 -3.13
CA THR A 64 -1.59 8.77 -2.66
C THR A 64 -1.38 9.13 -1.19
N VAL A 65 -1.77 10.34 -0.78
CA VAL A 65 -1.61 10.77 0.61
C VAL A 65 -2.51 9.95 1.54
N LEU A 66 -3.81 9.84 1.23
CA LEU A 66 -4.77 9.16 2.10
C LEU A 66 -4.47 7.67 2.25
N THR A 67 -4.17 6.97 1.15
CA THR A 67 -3.88 5.54 1.18
C THR A 67 -2.53 5.21 1.82
N SER A 68 -1.62 6.18 1.95
CA SER A 68 -0.35 6.00 2.67
C SER A 68 -0.45 6.23 4.19
N GLN A 69 -1.60 6.69 4.71
CA GLN A 69 -1.73 7.00 6.14
C GLN A 69 -1.77 5.73 6.99
N ILE A 70 -0.84 5.63 7.94
CA ILE A 70 -0.74 4.51 8.89
C ILE A 70 -2.03 4.39 9.71
N ALA A 71 -2.56 5.51 10.22
CA ALA A 71 -3.78 5.50 11.02
C ALA A 71 -5.00 4.95 10.26
N LEU A 72 -5.13 5.27 8.97
CA LEU A 72 -6.19 4.73 8.12
C LEU A 72 -6.02 3.22 7.93
N GLY A 73 -4.79 2.78 7.63
CA GLY A 73 -4.47 1.36 7.48
C GLY A 73 -4.75 0.56 8.75
N THR A 74 -4.33 1.06 9.91
CA THR A 74 -4.58 0.43 11.21
C THR A 74 -6.08 0.34 11.51
N ALA A 75 -6.85 1.41 11.27
CA ALA A 75 -8.30 1.40 11.49
C ALA A 75 -9.03 0.41 10.58
N LEU A 76 -8.59 0.26 9.32
CA LEU A 76 -9.14 -0.75 8.41
C LEU A 76 -8.80 -2.17 8.88
N ARG A 77 -7.56 -2.39 9.30
CA ARG A 77 -7.08 -3.66 9.86
C ARG A 77 -7.84 -4.08 11.12
N GLU A 78 -8.07 -3.14 12.05
CA GLU A 78 -8.86 -3.39 13.27
C GLU A 78 -10.31 -3.78 12.96
N ARG A 79 -10.85 -3.36 11.82
CA ARG A 79 -12.19 -3.72 11.34
C ARG A 79 -12.20 -4.99 10.48
N GLY A 80 -11.05 -5.65 10.30
CA GLY A 80 -10.93 -6.87 9.49
C GLY A 80 -10.85 -6.65 7.98
N PHE A 81 -10.67 -5.41 7.51
CA PHE A 81 -10.51 -5.12 6.07
C PHE A 81 -9.05 -5.21 5.64
N LEU A 82 -8.83 -5.49 4.35
CA LEU A 82 -7.52 -5.56 3.69
C LEU A 82 -6.53 -6.56 4.31
N LEU A 83 -7.02 -7.53 5.09
CA LEU A 83 -6.21 -8.58 5.69
C LEU A 83 -6.05 -9.76 4.73
N ILE A 84 -4.85 -10.31 4.68
CA ILE A 84 -4.63 -11.64 4.09
C ILE A 84 -5.05 -12.73 5.08
N PRO A 85 -5.29 -13.97 4.60
CA PRO A 85 -5.64 -15.09 5.48
C PRO A 85 -4.61 -15.31 6.60
N GLU A 86 -3.32 -15.15 6.33
CA GLU A 86 -2.23 -15.36 7.29
C GLU A 86 -2.22 -14.33 8.43
N GLU A 87 -2.76 -13.14 8.19
CA GLU A 87 -2.92 -12.10 9.21
C GLU A 87 -4.15 -12.34 10.08
N SER A 88 -5.18 -12.99 9.51
CA SER A 88 -6.42 -13.31 10.23
C SER A 88 -6.34 -14.64 10.97
N ARG A 89 -5.51 -15.59 10.50
CA ARG A 89 -5.35 -16.91 11.07
C ARG A 89 -3.93 -17.44 10.86
N SER A 90 -3.34 -18.01 11.91
CA SER A 90 -1.99 -18.58 11.83
C SER A 90 -1.91 -19.67 10.75
N PRO A 91 -1.01 -19.58 9.76
CA PRO A 91 -0.84 -20.60 8.73
C PRO A 91 -0.38 -21.94 9.32
N ALA A 92 -0.69 -23.04 8.63
CA ALA A 92 -0.38 -24.40 9.12
C ALA A 92 1.11 -24.65 9.36
N VAL A 93 2.00 -23.97 8.62
CA VAL A 93 3.45 -24.02 8.84
C VAL A 93 3.83 -23.44 10.20
N LEU A 94 3.33 -22.25 10.56
CA LEU A 94 3.64 -21.63 11.85
C LEU A 94 3.07 -22.43 13.02
N ARG A 95 1.86 -22.97 12.87
CA ARG A 95 1.28 -23.89 13.88
C ARG A 95 2.15 -25.13 14.09
N ARG A 96 2.68 -25.72 13.01
CA ARG A 96 3.62 -26.85 13.09
C ARG A 96 4.94 -26.46 13.73
N ALA A 97 5.53 -25.34 13.30
CA ALA A 97 6.78 -24.83 13.85
C ALA A 97 6.68 -24.64 15.38
N TRP A 98 5.58 -24.04 15.87
CA TRP A 98 5.33 -23.92 17.30
C TRP A 98 5.23 -25.27 18.01
N MET A 99 4.54 -26.26 17.43
CA MET A 99 4.49 -27.61 18.03
C MET A 99 5.88 -28.25 18.15
N HIS A 100 6.75 -28.08 17.15
CA HIS A 100 8.12 -28.59 17.22
C HIS A 100 8.96 -27.83 18.25
N ALA A 101 8.86 -26.50 18.29
CA ALA A 101 9.56 -25.68 19.28
C ALA A 101 9.17 -26.06 20.72
N VAL A 102 7.86 -26.24 20.99
CA VAL A 102 7.37 -26.66 22.31
C VAL A 102 7.88 -28.06 22.69
N ARG A 103 7.98 -29.00 21.74
CA ARG A 103 8.55 -30.33 22.01
C ARG A 103 10.02 -30.26 22.41
N LEU A 104 10.82 -29.45 21.71
CA LEU A 104 12.23 -29.27 22.01
C LEU A 104 12.47 -28.53 23.33
N ALA A 105 11.53 -27.66 23.72
CA ALA A 105 11.61 -26.91 24.98
C ALA A 105 11.19 -27.73 26.22
N ARG A 106 10.61 -28.93 26.06
CA ARG A 106 10.31 -29.79 27.20
C ARG A 106 11.63 -30.33 27.77
N PRO A 107 11.93 -30.12 29.06
CA PRO A 107 13.08 -30.75 29.67
C PRO A 107 12.93 -32.26 29.53
N VAL A 108 14.00 -32.92 29.07
CA VAL A 108 14.10 -34.38 29.13
C VAL A 108 14.00 -34.72 30.60
N LEU A 109 12.85 -35.22 31.05
CA LEU A 109 12.78 -35.87 32.35
C LEU A 109 13.78 -37.00 32.28
N ALA A 110 14.91 -36.81 32.95
CA ALA A 110 15.94 -37.81 33.09
C ALA A 110 15.26 -39.05 33.65
N VAL A 111 15.18 -40.09 32.82
CA VAL A 111 14.78 -41.43 33.22
C VAL A 111 15.77 -41.85 34.29
N ALA A 112 15.29 -41.89 35.54
CA ALA A 112 15.97 -42.48 36.68
C ALA A 112 15.60 -43.95 36.78
#